data_AF-A0A959AZU1-F1
#
_entry.id   AF-A0A959AZU1-F1
#
_cell.length_a   1.000
_cell.length_b   1.000
_cell.length_c   1.000
_cell.angle_alpha   90.00
_cell.angle_beta   90.00
_cell.angle_gamma   90.00
#
_symmetry.space_group_name_H-M   'P 1'
#
loop_
_entity.id
_entity.type
_entity.pdbx_description
1 polymer ?
#
loop_
_entity_poly.entity_id
_entity_poly.type
_entity_poly.pdbx_seq_one_letter_code
_entity_poly.pdbx_strand_id
1 'polypeptide(L)'
;MKKHWLPFALLILTLPLAAQSIYQRAVDALAKDPAFRHGTLSVCVLEVESGQILAKHESSRSVAPASNLKVLATASALALLGPDYRFRTELQYDGRIDGNGHLSGNLYLKGYGDPTLGSPLMEGAMAFEPLLDRLRMAVQQEGIRRIEGRIVGDASLFGSEAYIRTWQWEDMGNYYAAGAWSLNIHENLHYLHFQQNNQLGATPAIIAIEPEIPGLTFFNELRSASKGSGDNAYIFGAPYQFNRYVRGTIPIGEGRFTIKGAIPDPPMLAAQYLQQRLAGVGILAEGASVQLNPVPSPERKVLYTHYSPMLSSIVNRTNMESVNLYCEAMVKTIGLEQKGKGSTEAGLEAMQTFWEEKGLDWAGCAIVDGSGLSEANTVTSYFLASLLRLMARQEESLFRPFYESLPEAGRSGSLKNVLKGTVAEGRLRAKSGTLERVRAYSGYATAHNGKLLAFSIIANNYEGSGGAIRQKLEQLMLELCRN
;
A
#
# COMPACT_ATOMS: atom_id res chain seq x y z
N MET A 1 -70.70 -36.86 40.55
CA MET A 1 -69.48 -37.07 39.72
C MET A 1 -69.55 -36.16 38.52
N LYS A 2 -68.86 -35.00 38.54
CA LYS A 2 -68.77 -34.08 37.39
C LYS A 2 -67.49 -34.42 36.60
N LYS A 3 -67.63 -34.82 35.33
CA LYS A 3 -66.49 -35.05 34.42
C LYS A 3 -66.06 -33.71 33.84
N HIS A 4 -64.85 -33.27 34.16
CA HIS A 4 -64.18 -32.15 33.49
C HIS A 4 -63.47 -32.67 32.23
N TRP A 5 -63.82 -32.12 31.07
CA TRP A 5 -63.04 -32.25 29.84
C TRP A 5 -62.10 -31.05 29.77
N LEU A 6 -60.80 -31.28 29.89
CA LEU A 6 -59.79 -30.29 29.52
C LEU A 6 -59.63 -30.30 27.99
N PRO A 7 -59.68 -29.16 27.29
CA PRO A 7 -59.28 -29.10 25.90
C PRO A 7 -57.75 -29.09 25.83
N PHE A 8 -57.19 -30.03 25.06
CA PHE A 8 -55.77 -30.05 24.72
C PHE A 8 -55.55 -28.99 23.62
N ALA A 9 -54.99 -27.83 24.00
CA ALA A 9 -54.60 -26.80 23.04
C ALA A 9 -53.29 -27.25 22.35
N LEU A 10 -53.38 -27.63 21.08
CA LEU A 10 -52.21 -27.93 20.24
C LEU A 10 -51.52 -26.61 19.89
N LEU A 11 -50.42 -26.29 20.57
CA LEU A 11 -49.59 -25.13 20.26
C LEU A 11 -48.73 -25.46 19.02
N ILE A 12 -49.19 -25.05 17.83
CA ILE A 12 -48.38 -25.13 16.61
C ILE A 12 -47.33 -24.01 16.67
N LEU A 13 -46.11 -24.36 17.09
CA LEU A 13 -44.93 -23.51 16.94
C LEU A 13 -44.55 -23.43 15.45
N THR A 14 -45.10 -22.45 14.73
CA THR A 14 -44.57 -22.05 13.42
C THR A 14 -43.27 -21.30 13.66
N LEU A 15 -42.14 -22.01 13.67
CA LEU A 15 -40.84 -21.37 13.49
C LEU A 15 -40.85 -20.68 12.12
N PRO A 16 -40.63 -19.36 12.02
CA PRO A 16 -40.49 -18.74 10.72
C PRO A 16 -39.21 -19.33 10.11
N LEU A 17 -39.37 -20.15 9.07
CA LEU A 17 -38.27 -20.51 8.18
C LEU A 17 -37.85 -19.19 7.54
N ALA A 18 -36.86 -18.50 8.12
CA ALA A 18 -36.29 -17.32 7.50
C ALA A 18 -35.77 -17.77 6.13
N ALA A 19 -36.43 -17.34 5.06
CA ALA A 19 -36.00 -17.65 3.70
C ALA A 19 -34.54 -17.21 3.57
N GLN A 20 -33.66 -18.20 3.37
CA GLN A 20 -32.23 -17.95 3.26
C GLN A 20 -32.01 -16.95 2.12
N SER A 21 -31.28 -15.87 2.40
CA SER A 21 -31.02 -14.83 1.40
C SER A 21 -30.35 -15.47 0.18
N ILE A 22 -30.64 -14.94 -1.00
CA ILE A 22 -30.03 -15.40 -2.24
C ILE A 22 -28.49 -15.26 -2.21
N TYR A 23 -27.99 -14.22 -1.55
CA TYR A 23 -26.56 -14.04 -1.29
C TYR A 23 -25.99 -15.17 -0.41
N GLN A 24 -26.69 -15.58 0.65
CA GLN A 24 -26.24 -16.67 1.52
C GLN A 24 -26.18 -18.00 0.78
N ARG A 25 -27.13 -18.28 -0.13
CA ARG A 25 -27.06 -19.48 -0.99
C ARG A 25 -25.81 -19.50 -1.87
N ALA A 26 -25.44 -18.36 -2.46
CA ALA A 26 -24.22 -18.25 -3.27
C ALA A 26 -22.95 -18.47 -2.43
N VAL A 27 -22.91 -17.91 -1.21
CA VAL A 27 -21.81 -18.12 -0.25
C VAL A 27 -21.71 -19.59 0.18
N ASP A 28 -22.83 -20.23 0.53
CA ASP A 28 -22.86 -21.64 0.93
C ASP A 28 -22.43 -22.58 -0.21
N ALA A 29 -22.76 -22.24 -1.46
CA ALA A 29 -22.32 -23.00 -2.62
C ALA A 29 -20.80 -22.91 -2.80
N LEU A 30 -20.23 -21.70 -2.69
CA LEU A 30 -18.79 -21.50 -2.78
C LEU A 30 -18.04 -22.18 -1.63
N ALA A 31 -18.56 -22.12 -0.41
CA ALA A 31 -17.97 -22.74 0.77
C ALA A 31 -17.85 -24.27 0.67
N LYS A 32 -18.70 -24.92 -0.13
CA LYS A 32 -18.66 -26.37 -0.40
C LYS A 32 -17.67 -26.76 -1.50
N ASP A 33 -17.03 -25.80 -2.15
CA ASP A 33 -16.08 -26.08 -3.22
C ASP A 33 -14.88 -26.88 -2.68
N PRO A 34 -14.48 -27.99 -3.33
CA PRO A 34 -13.35 -28.81 -2.87
C PRO A 34 -12.05 -28.03 -2.68
N ALA A 35 -11.88 -26.92 -3.39
CA ALA A 35 -10.71 -26.05 -3.26
C ALA A 35 -10.52 -25.48 -1.84
N PHE A 36 -11.57 -25.40 -1.02
CA PHE A 36 -11.49 -24.90 0.35
C PHE A 36 -11.47 -26.01 1.41
N ARG A 37 -11.42 -27.29 1.01
CA ARG A 37 -11.48 -28.44 1.93
C ARG A 37 -10.43 -28.38 3.06
N HIS A 38 -9.22 -27.91 2.75
CA HIS A 38 -8.12 -27.75 3.70
C HIS A 38 -7.67 -26.29 3.85
N GLY A 39 -8.39 -25.38 3.19
CA GLY A 39 -8.17 -23.95 3.27
C GLY A 39 -9.21 -23.28 4.17
N THR A 40 -9.23 -21.97 4.10
CA THR A 40 -10.24 -21.14 4.75
C THR A 40 -10.90 -20.26 3.71
N LEU A 41 -12.23 -20.19 3.72
CA LEU A 41 -13.01 -19.16 3.06
C LEU A 41 -13.71 -18.34 4.15
N SER A 42 -13.43 -17.05 4.22
CA SER A 42 -14.14 -16.12 5.12
C SER A 42 -14.89 -15.09 4.27
N VAL A 43 -16.20 -14.98 4.49
CA VAL A 43 -17.08 -14.09 3.74
C VAL A 43 -18.00 -13.32 4.67
N CYS A 44 -18.15 -12.03 4.43
CA CYS A 44 -19.21 -11.21 5.01
C CYS A 44 -19.78 -10.25 3.97
N VAL A 45 -21.11 -10.14 3.93
CA VAL A 45 -21.85 -9.20 3.08
C VAL A 45 -22.87 -8.47 3.94
N LEU A 46 -22.77 -7.14 3.99
CA LEU A 46 -23.64 -6.23 4.72
C LEU A 46 -24.40 -5.36 3.74
N GLU A 47 -25.67 -5.07 4.02
CA GLU A 47 -26.35 -3.94 3.41
C GLU A 47 -25.93 -2.65 4.14
N VAL A 48 -25.52 -1.62 3.40
CA VAL A 48 -24.86 -0.44 3.97
C VAL A 48 -25.80 0.36 4.88
N GLU A 49 -27.04 0.61 4.46
CA GLU A 49 -27.94 1.49 5.21
C GLU A 49 -28.35 0.83 6.54
N SER A 50 -29.05 -0.30 6.45
CA SER A 50 -29.59 -1.04 7.60
C SER A 50 -28.52 -1.72 8.45
N GLY A 51 -27.35 -2.04 7.88
CA GLY A 51 -26.34 -2.88 8.55
C GLY A 51 -26.72 -4.36 8.64
N GLN A 52 -27.79 -4.78 7.96
CA GLN A 52 -28.20 -6.18 7.95
C GLN A 52 -27.11 -7.06 7.32
N ILE A 53 -26.72 -8.12 8.02
CA ILE A 53 -25.89 -9.19 7.44
C ILE A 53 -26.76 -9.96 6.44
N LEU A 54 -26.44 -9.81 5.16
CA LEU A 54 -27.11 -10.51 4.07
C LEU A 54 -26.53 -11.90 3.85
N ALA A 55 -25.22 -12.06 4.01
CA ALA A 55 -24.55 -13.35 3.92
C ALA A 55 -23.29 -13.38 4.79
N LYS A 56 -22.97 -14.55 5.34
CA LYS A 56 -21.71 -14.79 6.04
C LYS A 56 -21.27 -16.25 5.97
N HIS A 57 -19.95 -16.47 5.98
CA HIS A 57 -19.33 -17.78 6.18
C HIS A 57 -18.00 -17.58 6.89
N GLU A 58 -17.82 -18.23 8.04
CA GLU A 58 -16.64 -18.06 8.92
C GLU A 58 -16.21 -16.58 9.10
N SER A 59 -17.20 -15.67 9.19
CA SER A 59 -16.94 -14.23 9.04
C SER A 59 -16.14 -13.62 10.19
N SER A 60 -16.09 -14.31 11.33
CA SER A 60 -15.34 -13.93 12.53
C SER A 60 -13.99 -14.64 12.64
N ARG A 61 -13.61 -15.45 11.65
CA ARG A 61 -12.32 -16.15 11.65
C ARG A 61 -11.21 -15.20 11.23
N SER A 62 -10.14 -15.17 12.02
CA SER A 62 -8.91 -14.42 11.69
C SER A 62 -8.20 -15.07 10.51
N VAL A 63 -8.00 -14.29 9.45
CA VAL A 63 -7.41 -14.71 8.17
C VAL A 63 -6.45 -13.64 7.65
N ALA A 64 -5.45 -14.04 6.88
CA ALA A 64 -4.50 -13.13 6.24
C ALA A 64 -5.22 -12.33 5.12
N PRO A 65 -5.24 -10.99 5.19
CA PRO A 65 -6.00 -10.17 4.24
C PRO A 65 -5.28 -9.91 2.92
N ALA A 66 -3.95 -10.09 2.88
CA ALA A 66 -3.11 -9.51 1.84
C ALA A 66 -3.41 -8.00 1.67
N SER A 67 -3.31 -7.49 0.43
CA SER A 67 -3.58 -6.08 0.12
C SER A 67 -5.02 -5.58 0.36
N ASN A 68 -5.95 -6.41 0.83
CA ASN A 68 -7.24 -5.88 1.29
C ASN A 68 -7.08 -5.02 2.56
N LEU A 69 -6.02 -5.21 3.35
CA LEU A 69 -5.75 -4.36 4.50
C LEU A 69 -5.60 -2.88 4.14
N LYS A 70 -5.22 -2.57 2.89
CA LYS A 70 -5.12 -1.20 2.39
C LYS A 70 -6.42 -0.41 2.50
N VAL A 71 -7.58 -1.06 2.50
CA VAL A 71 -8.86 -0.36 2.71
C VAL A 71 -8.93 0.27 4.10
N LEU A 72 -8.33 -0.36 5.12
CA LEU A 72 -8.18 0.22 6.45
C LEU A 72 -7.20 1.40 6.42
N ALA A 73 -6.00 1.21 5.88
CA ALA A 73 -4.98 2.26 5.84
C ALA A 73 -5.48 3.52 5.09
N THR A 74 -6.11 3.33 3.93
CA THR A 74 -6.61 4.43 3.09
C THR A 74 -7.85 5.10 3.66
N ALA A 75 -8.80 4.34 4.23
CA ALA A 75 -9.96 4.93 4.91
C ALA A 75 -9.52 5.76 6.12
N SER A 76 -8.61 5.22 6.95
CA SER A 76 -8.07 5.93 8.10
C SER A 76 -7.30 7.19 7.71
N ALA A 77 -6.47 7.13 6.66
CA ALA A 77 -5.70 8.29 6.20
C ALA A 77 -6.64 9.43 5.80
N LEU A 78 -7.67 9.15 5.00
CA LEU A 78 -8.66 10.16 4.62
C LEU A 78 -9.41 10.71 5.83
N ALA A 79 -9.80 9.84 6.76
CA ALA A 79 -10.61 10.24 7.91
C ALA A 79 -9.84 11.03 8.98
N LEU A 80 -8.54 10.73 9.18
CA LEU A 80 -7.70 11.35 10.22
C LEU A 80 -6.86 12.53 9.71
N LEU A 81 -6.46 12.53 8.44
CA LEU A 81 -5.65 13.61 7.85
C LEU A 81 -6.46 14.56 6.97
N GLY A 82 -7.55 14.07 6.38
CA GLY A 82 -8.40 14.81 5.44
C GLY A 82 -7.97 14.62 3.97
N PRO A 83 -8.93 14.66 3.01
CA PRO A 83 -8.67 14.38 1.59
C PRO A 83 -7.74 15.40 0.92
N ASP A 84 -7.68 16.62 1.46
CA ASP A 84 -6.86 17.72 0.94
C ASP A 84 -5.47 17.79 1.60
N TYR A 85 -5.15 16.88 2.53
CA TYR A 85 -3.83 16.83 3.16
C TYR A 85 -2.74 16.72 2.09
N ARG A 86 -1.65 17.47 2.26
CA ARG A 86 -0.47 17.42 1.41
C ARG A 86 0.74 17.20 2.30
N PHE A 87 1.51 16.16 2.02
CA PHE A 87 2.78 15.93 2.66
C PHE A 87 3.73 17.06 2.26
N ARG A 88 4.58 17.50 3.18
CA ARG A 88 5.61 18.51 2.90
C ARG A 88 7.01 17.90 2.88
N THR A 89 7.89 18.51 2.12
CA THR A 89 9.34 18.29 2.18
C THR A 89 10.02 19.65 2.21
N GLU A 90 10.97 19.85 3.11
CA GLU A 90 11.61 21.15 3.31
C GLU A 90 13.09 21.08 3.01
N LEU A 91 13.58 22.07 2.25
CA LEU A 91 15.00 22.39 2.19
C LEU A 91 15.31 23.40 3.29
N GLN A 92 16.26 23.08 4.15
CA GLN A 92 16.63 23.88 5.31
C GLN A 92 18.15 24.04 5.38
N TYR A 93 18.62 25.01 6.17
CA TYR A 93 20.03 25.11 6.54
C TYR A 93 20.20 25.52 8.00
N ASP A 94 21.35 25.18 8.59
CA ASP A 94 21.79 25.72 9.88
C ASP A 94 23.06 26.57 9.74
N GLY A 95 23.47 27.23 10.82
CA GLY A 95 24.69 28.03 10.81
C GLY A 95 24.52 29.40 10.16
N ARG A 96 25.58 29.92 9.54
CA ARG A 96 25.64 31.30 9.03
C ARG A 96 26.19 31.36 7.61
N ILE A 97 25.62 32.26 6.82
CA ILE A 97 26.11 32.59 5.47
C ILE A 97 26.93 33.88 5.58
N ASP A 98 28.18 33.86 5.14
CA ASP A 98 29.04 35.05 5.13
C ASP A 98 28.78 35.96 3.91
N GLY A 99 29.46 37.11 3.85
CA GLY A 99 29.33 38.07 2.73
C GLY A 99 29.79 37.55 1.36
N ASN A 100 30.50 36.41 1.33
CA ASN A 100 30.93 35.75 0.09
C ASN A 100 29.98 34.62 -0.31
N GLY A 101 28.94 34.34 0.48
CA GLY A 101 28.01 33.23 0.25
C GLY A 101 28.53 31.88 0.75
N HIS A 102 29.51 31.85 1.65
CA HIS A 102 29.94 30.62 2.29
C HIS A 102 29.04 30.30 3.48
N LEU A 103 28.39 29.14 3.43
CA LEU A 103 27.60 28.60 4.52
C LEU A 103 28.49 27.81 5.48
N SER A 104 28.79 28.37 6.65
CA SER A 104 29.37 27.65 7.80
C SER A 104 28.28 26.85 8.51
N GLY A 105 27.87 25.75 7.90
CA GLY A 105 26.75 24.91 8.32
C GLY A 105 26.41 23.85 7.27
N ASN A 106 25.28 23.18 7.47
CA ASN A 106 24.77 22.09 6.63
C ASN A 106 23.50 22.53 5.89
N LEU A 107 23.27 21.89 4.74
CA LEU A 107 21.94 21.85 4.13
C LEU A 107 21.22 20.57 4.54
N TYR A 108 19.91 20.67 4.77
CA TYR A 108 19.06 19.53 5.12
C TYR A 108 17.90 19.46 4.12
N LEU A 109 17.72 18.32 3.48
CA LEU A 109 16.47 17.97 2.81
C LEU A 109 15.66 17.14 3.80
N LYS A 110 14.66 17.75 4.43
CA LYS A 110 13.87 17.14 5.50
C LYS A 110 12.53 16.64 4.97
N GLY A 111 12.30 15.34 5.09
CA GLY A 111 11.05 14.73 4.66
C GLY A 111 10.05 14.55 5.80
N TYR A 112 8.76 14.73 5.50
CA TYR A 112 7.64 14.56 6.43
C TYR A 112 6.68 13.43 6.04
N GLY A 113 7.18 12.44 5.29
CA GLY A 113 6.45 11.22 4.93
C GLY A 113 5.90 11.20 3.51
N ASP A 114 6.21 12.18 2.65
CA ASP A 114 5.75 12.20 1.26
C ASP A 114 6.26 10.95 0.51
N PRO A 115 5.39 10.03 0.07
CA PRO A 115 5.81 8.84 -0.68
C PRO A 115 5.92 9.11 -2.20
N THR A 116 5.58 10.32 -2.64
CA THR A 116 5.45 10.72 -4.05
C THR A 116 6.53 11.67 -4.53
N LEU A 117 7.42 12.13 -3.64
CA LEU A 117 8.46 13.12 -3.96
C LEU A 117 9.34 12.64 -5.13
N GLY A 118 9.30 13.35 -6.25
CA GLY A 118 10.06 12.94 -7.44
C GLY A 118 9.55 11.67 -8.13
N SER A 119 8.33 11.20 -7.82
CA SER A 119 7.76 9.99 -8.43
C SER A 119 7.57 10.20 -9.94
N PRO A 120 8.05 9.26 -10.79
CA PRO A 120 7.79 9.30 -12.22
C PRO A 120 6.42 8.71 -12.57
N LEU A 121 5.77 8.06 -11.62
CA LEU A 121 4.55 7.33 -11.85
C LEU A 121 3.33 8.16 -11.39
N MET A 122 3.51 9.12 -10.46
CA MET A 122 2.41 9.76 -9.72
C MET A 122 1.94 11.00 -10.44
N GLU A 123 0.68 10.98 -10.88
CA GLU A 123 0.07 12.14 -11.50
C GLU A 123 0.02 13.33 -10.51
N GLY A 124 0.41 14.51 -11.00
CA GLY A 124 0.50 15.73 -10.20
C GLY A 124 1.75 15.83 -9.30
N ALA A 125 2.53 14.76 -9.15
CA ALA A 125 3.82 14.87 -8.47
C ALA A 125 4.83 15.55 -9.39
N MET A 126 5.71 16.38 -8.81
CA MET A 126 6.82 16.96 -9.56
C MET A 126 7.83 15.87 -9.88
N ALA A 127 8.21 15.75 -11.15
CA ALA A 127 9.28 14.84 -11.56
C ALA A 127 10.59 15.17 -10.85
N PHE A 128 11.44 14.16 -10.65
CA PHE A 128 12.63 14.26 -9.81
C PHE A 128 13.63 15.33 -10.29
N GLU A 129 13.90 15.37 -11.59
CA GLU A 129 14.83 16.33 -12.20
C GLU A 129 14.40 17.81 -11.98
N PRO A 130 13.16 18.22 -12.34
CA PRO A 130 12.64 19.54 -11.99
C PRO A 130 12.63 19.86 -10.49
N LEU A 131 12.40 18.86 -9.62
CA LEU A 131 12.47 19.05 -8.17
C LEU A 131 13.90 19.41 -7.74
N LEU A 132 14.91 18.69 -8.21
CA LEU A 132 16.32 19.01 -7.93
C LEU A 132 16.68 20.42 -8.41
N ASP A 133 16.16 20.86 -9.55
CA ASP A 133 16.33 22.22 -10.02
C ASP A 133 15.67 23.27 -9.12
N ARG A 134 14.47 23.00 -8.61
CA ARG A 134 13.80 23.89 -7.63
C ARG A 134 14.63 24.02 -6.35
N LEU A 135 15.15 22.91 -5.83
CA LEU A 135 16.01 22.88 -4.65
C LEU A 135 17.31 23.67 -4.91
N ARG A 136 17.97 23.43 -6.05
CA ARG A 136 19.17 24.17 -6.48
C ARG A 136 18.92 25.67 -6.56
N MET A 137 17.80 26.09 -7.17
CA MET A 137 17.44 27.50 -7.28
C MET A 137 17.20 28.15 -5.92
N ALA A 138 16.56 27.44 -4.98
CA ALA A 138 16.35 27.95 -3.63
C ALA A 138 17.69 28.20 -2.90
N VAL A 139 18.67 27.30 -3.04
CA VAL A 139 20.03 27.50 -2.50
C VAL A 139 20.70 28.74 -3.10
N GLN A 140 20.60 28.92 -4.42
CA GLN A 140 21.18 30.07 -5.10
C GLN A 140 20.51 31.39 -4.72
N GLN A 141 19.19 31.39 -4.53
CA GLN A 141 18.42 32.58 -4.15
C GLN A 141 18.74 33.06 -2.74
N GLU A 142 19.10 32.15 -1.84
CA GLU A 142 19.62 32.50 -0.50
C GLU A 142 21.05 33.09 -0.56
N GLY A 143 21.70 33.06 -1.74
CA GLY A 143 23.06 33.57 -1.93
C GLY A 143 24.15 32.59 -1.53
N ILE A 144 23.82 31.32 -1.29
CA ILE A 144 24.81 30.27 -0.97
C ILE A 144 25.62 29.93 -2.23
N ARG A 145 26.94 30.05 -2.11
CA ARG A 145 27.94 29.75 -3.16
C ARG A 145 28.87 28.61 -2.78
N ARG A 146 29.02 28.32 -1.49
CA ARG A 146 29.78 27.19 -0.95
C ARG A 146 29.14 26.73 0.35
N ILE A 147 29.18 25.43 0.61
CA ILE A 147 28.71 24.82 1.86
C ILE A 147 29.94 24.21 2.54
N GLU A 148 30.29 24.72 3.73
CA GLU A 148 31.41 24.18 4.50
C GLU A 148 31.06 22.87 5.19
N GLY A 149 29.78 22.58 5.40
CA GLY A 149 29.32 21.30 5.91
C GLY A 149 28.82 20.35 4.82
N ARG A 150 27.84 19.53 5.20
CA ARG A 150 27.28 18.45 4.38
C ARG A 150 25.89 18.79 3.86
N ILE A 151 25.46 18.02 2.87
CA ILE A 151 24.06 17.91 2.47
C ILE A 151 23.48 16.68 3.15
N VAL A 152 22.45 16.88 3.96
CA VAL A 152 21.89 15.86 4.84
C VAL A 152 20.48 15.49 4.38
N GLY A 153 20.26 14.22 4.07
CA GLY A 153 18.93 13.65 3.95
C GLY A 153 18.35 13.43 5.34
N ASP A 154 17.44 14.29 5.78
CA ASP A 154 16.83 14.19 7.11
C ASP A 154 15.52 13.42 7.04
N ALA A 155 15.59 12.17 7.51
CA ALA A 155 14.47 11.24 7.64
C ALA A 155 14.11 10.95 9.11
N SER A 156 14.49 11.86 10.03
CA SER A 156 14.44 11.61 11.47
C SER A 156 13.03 11.46 12.06
N LEU A 157 11.98 11.88 11.35
CA LEU A 157 10.61 11.84 11.86
C LEU A 157 10.04 10.42 11.94
N PHE A 158 10.55 9.48 11.12
CA PHE A 158 10.11 8.08 11.12
C PHE A 158 11.10 7.13 11.81
N GLY A 159 12.26 7.60 12.23
CA GLY A 159 13.31 6.75 12.79
C GLY A 159 14.01 5.88 11.75
N SER A 160 14.83 4.93 12.22
CA SER A 160 15.54 3.95 11.38
C SER A 160 14.71 2.71 11.03
N GLU A 161 13.54 2.52 11.62
CA GLU A 161 12.67 1.35 11.39
C GLU A 161 11.85 1.54 10.10
N ALA A 162 12.52 1.56 8.95
CA ALA A 162 11.88 1.76 7.64
C ALA A 162 11.12 0.52 7.13
N TYR A 163 11.58 -0.68 7.51
CA TYR A 163 11.03 -1.96 7.09
C TYR A 163 10.25 -2.61 8.24
N ILE A 164 9.21 -3.36 7.90
CA ILE A 164 8.45 -4.14 8.87
C ILE A 164 9.16 -5.47 9.12
N ARG A 165 9.43 -5.79 10.39
CA ARG A 165 10.19 -6.97 10.83
C ARG A 165 9.61 -8.33 10.41
N THR A 166 8.34 -8.39 10.03
CA THR A 166 7.62 -9.61 9.64
C THR A 166 7.46 -9.76 8.13
N TRP A 167 8.02 -8.85 7.33
CA TRP A 167 8.12 -9.06 5.89
C TRP A 167 9.07 -10.22 5.58
N GLN A 168 8.75 -10.99 4.54
CA GLN A 168 9.57 -12.12 4.15
C GLN A 168 10.94 -11.61 3.70
N TRP A 169 11.99 -12.28 4.18
CA TRP A 169 13.37 -11.90 3.88
C TRP A 169 13.66 -11.83 2.37
N GLU A 170 13.02 -12.70 1.58
CA GLU A 170 13.16 -12.78 0.12
C GLU A 170 12.48 -11.63 -0.63
N ASP A 171 11.53 -10.96 0.02
CA ASP A 171 10.86 -9.79 -0.53
C ASP A 171 11.71 -8.54 -0.38
N MET A 172 12.53 -8.46 0.67
CA MET A 172 13.28 -7.28 1.08
C MET A 172 14.35 -6.89 0.05
N GLY A 173 13.95 -6.07 -0.91
CA GLY A 173 14.78 -5.69 -2.06
C GLY A 173 13.97 -5.53 -3.33
N ASN A 174 12.78 -6.12 -3.39
CA ASN A 174 11.78 -5.89 -4.43
C ASN A 174 11.01 -4.59 -4.19
N TYR A 175 10.51 -4.00 -5.27
CA TYR A 175 9.79 -2.72 -5.22
C TYR A 175 8.54 -2.72 -4.32
N TYR A 176 7.86 -3.87 -4.20
CA TYR A 176 6.67 -4.00 -3.38
C TYR A 176 7.00 -4.11 -1.88
N ALA A 177 8.26 -4.36 -1.52
CA ALA A 177 8.76 -4.37 -0.14
C ALA A 177 9.76 -3.24 0.11
N ALA A 178 9.58 -2.10 -0.57
CA ALA A 178 10.31 -0.88 -0.27
C ALA A 178 9.88 -0.34 1.10
N GLY A 179 10.87 -0.09 1.98
CA GLY A 179 10.61 0.54 3.28
C GLY A 179 10.10 1.97 3.15
N ALA A 180 9.50 2.49 4.22
CA ALA A 180 9.00 3.87 4.29
C ALA A 180 9.83 4.71 5.28
N TRP A 181 10.46 5.75 4.73
CA TRP A 181 11.17 6.80 5.47
C TRP A 181 10.31 8.05 5.54
N SER A 182 10.68 9.02 6.39
CA SER A 182 10.03 10.33 6.30
C SER A 182 10.53 11.12 5.08
N LEU A 183 11.72 10.80 4.55
CA LEU A 183 12.20 11.28 3.24
C LEU A 183 12.26 10.11 2.25
N ASN A 184 11.23 9.98 1.42
CA ASN A 184 11.21 9.05 0.29
C ASN A 184 11.50 9.83 -0.99
N ILE A 185 12.07 9.18 -2.00
CA ILE A 185 12.21 9.76 -3.33
C ILE A 185 11.93 8.71 -4.39
N HIS A 186 11.34 9.12 -5.51
CA HIS A 186 11.18 8.25 -6.68
C HIS A 186 10.43 6.95 -6.36
N GLU A 187 9.46 7.00 -5.43
CA GLU A 187 8.75 5.83 -4.87
C GLU A 187 9.65 4.76 -4.24
N ASN A 188 10.84 5.14 -3.79
CA ASN A 188 11.87 4.23 -3.31
C ASN A 188 12.12 3.07 -4.29
N LEU A 189 11.95 3.34 -5.58
CA LEU A 189 11.99 2.37 -6.67
C LEU A 189 13.23 2.59 -7.53
N HIS A 190 13.85 1.50 -7.98
CA HIS A 190 14.75 1.51 -9.12
C HIS A 190 14.36 0.42 -10.12
N TYR A 191 14.79 0.59 -11.35
CA TYR A 191 14.69 -0.35 -12.44
C TYR A 191 16.04 -1.02 -12.64
N LEU A 192 16.03 -2.34 -12.72
CA LEU A 192 17.21 -3.14 -13.03
C LEU A 192 17.04 -3.72 -14.43
N HIS A 193 17.90 -3.32 -15.35
CA HIS A 193 17.83 -3.69 -16.75
C HIS A 193 18.80 -4.82 -17.07
N PHE A 194 18.30 -5.81 -17.79
CA PHE A 194 19.04 -6.97 -18.25
C PHE A 194 19.10 -7.01 -19.77
N GLN A 195 20.25 -7.42 -20.29
CA GLN A 195 20.32 -7.94 -21.65
C GLN A 195 19.84 -9.40 -21.63
N GLN A 196 18.72 -9.68 -22.31
CA GLN A 196 18.24 -11.05 -22.43
C GLN A 196 19.25 -11.92 -23.19
N ASN A 197 19.23 -13.22 -22.87
CA ASN A 197 20.04 -14.24 -23.50
C ASN A 197 19.12 -15.27 -24.16
N ASN A 198 19.45 -15.72 -25.38
CA ASN A 198 18.68 -16.73 -26.11
C ASN A 198 18.94 -18.16 -25.63
N GLN A 199 20.00 -18.41 -24.87
CA GLN A 199 20.34 -19.74 -24.36
C GLN A 199 19.59 -20.02 -23.05
N LEU A 200 18.83 -21.11 -23.02
CA LEU A 200 18.18 -21.60 -21.80
C LEU A 200 19.21 -21.89 -20.70
N GLY A 201 18.90 -21.45 -19.48
CA GLY A 201 19.77 -21.61 -18.32
C GLY A 201 20.96 -20.65 -18.27
N ALA A 202 21.17 -19.80 -19.27
CA ALA A 202 22.23 -18.78 -19.22
C ALA A 202 21.91 -17.68 -18.20
N THR A 203 22.95 -16.99 -17.71
CA THR A 203 22.80 -15.82 -16.84
C THR A 203 22.67 -14.56 -17.71
N PRO A 204 21.54 -13.85 -17.70
CA PRO A 204 21.41 -12.58 -18.42
C PRO A 204 22.26 -11.50 -17.74
N ALA A 205 22.95 -10.66 -18.51
CA ALA A 205 23.83 -9.62 -17.96
C ALA A 205 23.01 -8.41 -17.45
N ILE A 206 23.36 -7.87 -16.28
CA ILE A 206 22.85 -6.58 -15.82
C ILE A 206 23.54 -5.48 -16.64
N ILE A 207 22.77 -4.61 -17.28
CA ILE A 207 23.29 -3.56 -18.17
C ILE A 207 23.07 -2.14 -17.66
N ALA A 208 22.10 -1.93 -16.77
CA ALA A 208 21.85 -0.61 -16.18
C ALA A 208 20.99 -0.70 -14.91
N ILE A 209 21.14 0.30 -14.04
CA ILE A 209 20.27 0.60 -12.90
C ILE A 209 19.74 2.01 -13.11
N GLU A 210 18.41 2.20 -13.06
CA GLU A 210 17.77 3.51 -13.26
C GLU A 210 16.80 3.83 -12.11
N PRO A 211 16.95 4.95 -11.39
CA PRO A 211 18.07 5.90 -11.46
C PRO A 211 19.39 5.24 -11.01
N GLU A 212 20.53 5.87 -11.31
CA GLU A 212 21.82 5.39 -10.81
C GLU A 212 21.86 5.50 -9.28
N ILE A 213 22.31 4.44 -8.61
CA ILE A 213 22.42 4.38 -7.15
C ILE A 213 23.89 4.11 -6.79
N PRO A 214 24.64 5.11 -6.32
CA PRO A 214 26.05 4.94 -5.99
C PRO A 214 26.30 3.78 -5.02
N GLY A 215 27.16 2.84 -5.43
CA GLY A 215 27.55 1.70 -4.62
C GLY A 215 26.61 0.49 -4.66
N LEU A 216 25.44 0.58 -5.31
CA LEU A 216 24.53 -0.56 -5.45
C LEU A 216 25.12 -1.60 -6.42
N THR A 217 25.33 -2.82 -5.93
CA THR A 217 25.84 -3.95 -6.73
C THR A 217 24.98 -5.20 -6.52
N PHE A 218 25.08 -6.13 -7.47
CA PHE A 218 24.25 -7.33 -7.50
C PHE A 218 25.07 -8.60 -7.73
N PHE A 219 24.88 -9.60 -6.87
CA PHE A 219 25.20 -11.00 -7.14
C PHE A 219 24.11 -11.58 -8.05
N ASN A 220 24.40 -11.62 -9.34
CA ASN A 220 23.44 -12.05 -10.36
C ASN A 220 23.41 -13.57 -10.52
N GLU A 221 22.40 -14.19 -9.95
CA GLU A 221 22.14 -15.63 -10.00
C GLU A 221 20.88 -15.95 -10.84
N LEU A 222 20.40 -14.99 -11.63
CA LEU A 222 19.28 -15.21 -12.56
C LEU A 222 19.61 -16.24 -13.63
N ARG A 223 18.54 -16.87 -14.14
CA ARG A 223 18.61 -17.82 -15.25
C ARG A 223 17.58 -17.48 -16.32
N SER A 224 17.96 -17.64 -17.58
CA SER A 224 17.05 -17.52 -18.72
C SER A 224 16.14 -18.75 -18.82
N ALA A 225 14.83 -18.53 -18.79
CA ALA A 225 13.79 -19.57 -18.90
C ALA A 225 13.06 -19.50 -20.25
N SER A 226 12.17 -20.47 -20.50
CA SER A 226 11.42 -20.56 -21.76
C SER A 226 10.67 -19.28 -22.10
N LYS A 227 10.56 -18.99 -23.41
CA LYS A 227 9.78 -17.85 -23.91
C LYS A 227 8.35 -17.91 -23.35
N GLY A 228 7.88 -16.79 -22.80
CA GLY A 228 6.54 -16.70 -22.19
C GLY A 228 6.46 -17.14 -20.72
N SER A 229 7.58 -17.51 -20.08
CA SER A 229 7.61 -17.81 -18.63
C SER A 229 7.25 -16.62 -17.73
N GLY A 230 7.30 -15.40 -18.28
CA GLY A 230 7.09 -14.16 -17.53
C GLY A 230 8.27 -13.80 -16.62
N ASP A 231 8.05 -12.75 -15.83
CA ASP A 231 8.98 -12.31 -14.78
C ASP A 231 8.79 -13.19 -13.54
N ASN A 232 9.81 -13.98 -13.20
CA ASN A 232 9.90 -14.70 -11.93
C ASN A 232 11.20 -14.31 -11.21
N ALA A 233 11.75 -13.13 -11.50
CA ALA A 233 12.92 -12.60 -10.84
C ALA A 233 12.55 -11.98 -9.49
N TYR A 234 13.46 -12.04 -8.54
CA TYR A 234 13.30 -11.36 -7.27
C TYR A 234 14.66 -10.86 -6.76
N ILE A 235 14.63 -9.71 -6.10
CA ILE A 235 15.78 -9.03 -5.54
C ILE A 235 15.67 -9.09 -4.01
N PHE A 236 16.74 -9.50 -3.34
CA PHE A 236 16.75 -9.53 -1.88
C PHE A 236 18.09 -9.08 -1.27
N GLY A 237 18.03 -8.57 -0.05
CA GLY A 237 19.15 -8.12 0.76
C GLY A 237 18.66 -7.51 2.08
N ALA A 238 19.52 -7.45 3.09
CA ALA A 238 19.11 -6.83 4.36
C ALA A 238 18.85 -5.32 4.18
N PRO A 239 18.06 -4.68 5.06
CA PRO A 239 17.87 -3.23 5.04
C PRO A 239 19.20 -2.47 4.96
N TYR A 240 19.22 -1.38 4.19
CA TYR A 240 20.40 -0.54 3.97
C TYR A 240 21.61 -1.23 3.30
N GLN A 241 21.49 -2.49 2.87
CA GLN A 241 22.57 -3.13 2.11
C GLN A 241 22.53 -2.74 0.63
N PHE A 242 23.71 -2.31 0.16
CA PHE A 242 23.98 -1.98 -1.24
C PHE A 242 24.49 -3.18 -2.05
N ASN A 243 24.96 -4.26 -1.40
CA ASN A 243 25.26 -5.51 -2.10
C ASN A 243 24.04 -6.43 -1.98
N ARG A 244 23.40 -6.75 -3.10
CA ARG A 244 22.16 -7.52 -3.14
C ARG A 244 22.25 -8.75 -4.02
N TYR A 245 21.30 -9.66 -3.89
CA TYR A 245 21.17 -10.81 -4.76
C TYR A 245 20.01 -10.61 -5.73
N VAL A 246 20.15 -11.18 -6.92
CA VAL A 246 19.04 -11.33 -7.87
C VAL A 246 18.95 -12.79 -8.28
N ARG A 247 17.78 -13.40 -8.06
CA ARG A 247 17.50 -14.83 -8.31
C ARG A 247 16.20 -15.00 -9.08
N GLY A 248 15.93 -16.24 -9.48
CA GLY A 248 14.74 -16.62 -10.22
C GLY A 248 14.99 -16.69 -11.71
N THR A 249 13.98 -16.36 -12.52
CA THR A 249 14.08 -16.48 -13.98
C THR A 249 13.42 -15.34 -14.75
N ILE A 250 13.98 -15.03 -15.92
CA ILE A 250 13.38 -14.16 -16.94
C ILE A 250 13.35 -14.92 -18.28
N PRO A 251 12.43 -14.61 -19.21
CA PRO A 251 12.33 -15.37 -20.46
C PRO A 251 13.55 -15.12 -21.36
N ILE A 252 13.93 -16.13 -22.16
CA ILE A 252 14.90 -15.99 -23.25
C ILE A 252 14.49 -14.92 -24.25
N GLY A 253 15.47 -14.28 -24.89
CA GLY A 253 15.27 -13.27 -25.92
C GLY A 253 16.55 -12.50 -26.25
N GLU A 254 16.43 -11.50 -27.13
CA GLU A 254 17.53 -10.64 -27.57
C GLU A 254 17.36 -9.19 -27.09
N GLY A 255 16.25 -8.88 -26.42
CA GLY A 255 15.90 -7.54 -26.01
C GLY A 255 16.40 -7.14 -24.62
N ARG A 256 15.98 -5.94 -24.21
CA ARG A 256 16.08 -5.49 -22.82
C ARG A 256 14.92 -6.06 -22.01
N PHE A 257 15.22 -6.65 -20.87
CA PHE A 257 14.24 -7.01 -19.85
C PHE A 257 14.43 -6.12 -18.61
N THR A 258 13.34 -5.68 -17.98
CA THR A 258 13.41 -4.76 -16.84
C THR A 258 12.62 -5.34 -15.69
N ILE A 259 13.26 -5.40 -14.52
CA ILE A 259 12.58 -5.70 -13.24
C ILE A 259 12.67 -4.47 -12.32
N LYS A 260 11.92 -4.49 -11.24
CA LYS A 260 11.79 -3.38 -10.30
C LYS A 260 12.32 -3.77 -8.92
N GLY A 261 13.21 -2.96 -8.36
CA GLY A 261 13.76 -3.16 -7.02
C GLY A 261 13.54 -1.96 -6.10
N ALA A 262 13.75 -2.15 -4.80
CA ALA A 262 13.69 -1.10 -3.81
C ALA A 262 15.03 -0.34 -3.70
N ILE A 263 15.02 0.97 -3.56
CA ILE A 263 16.19 1.77 -3.22
C ILE A 263 16.63 1.42 -1.78
N PRO A 264 17.91 1.07 -1.52
CA PRO A 264 18.35 0.69 -0.16
C PRO A 264 18.24 1.80 0.89
N ASP A 265 18.61 3.02 0.51
CA ASP A 265 18.64 4.20 1.38
C ASP A 265 18.19 5.45 0.58
N PRO A 266 16.87 5.67 0.44
CA PRO A 266 16.33 6.82 -0.28
C PRO A 266 16.77 8.19 0.29
N PRO A 267 16.85 8.39 1.62
CA PRO A 267 17.40 9.63 2.18
C PRO A 267 18.84 9.91 1.74
N MET A 268 19.72 8.90 1.74
CA MET A 268 21.11 9.06 1.26
C MET A 268 21.12 9.44 -0.21
N LEU A 269 20.33 8.73 -1.02
CA LEU A 269 20.27 8.98 -2.45
C LEU A 269 19.78 10.40 -2.74
N ALA A 270 18.76 10.89 -2.03
CA ALA A 270 18.26 12.25 -2.17
C ALA A 270 19.35 13.30 -1.88
N ALA A 271 20.13 13.11 -0.82
CA ALA A 271 21.25 13.98 -0.46
C ALA A 271 22.36 13.97 -1.52
N GLN A 272 22.71 12.78 -2.06
CA GLN A 272 23.71 12.62 -3.12
C GLN A 272 23.28 13.31 -4.42
N TYR A 273 22.02 13.14 -4.85
CA TYR A 273 21.50 13.79 -6.06
C TYR A 273 21.47 15.32 -5.92
N LEU A 274 21.07 15.85 -4.75
CA LEU A 274 21.13 17.28 -4.50
C LEU A 274 22.57 17.80 -4.47
N GLN A 275 23.51 17.05 -3.88
CA GLN A 275 24.93 17.37 -3.91
C GLN A 275 25.46 17.47 -5.35
N GLN A 276 25.18 16.45 -6.17
CA GLN A 276 25.60 16.44 -7.57
C GLN A 276 25.00 17.61 -8.35
N ARG A 277 23.71 17.91 -8.13
CA ARG A 277 23.02 19.03 -8.77
C ARG A 277 23.65 20.39 -8.41
N LEU A 278 24.02 20.59 -7.15
CA LEU A 278 24.67 21.81 -6.68
C LEU A 278 26.12 21.92 -7.18
N ALA A 279 26.86 20.82 -7.17
CA ALA A 279 28.23 20.77 -7.68
C ALA A 279 28.28 21.09 -9.18
N GLY A 280 27.29 20.66 -9.96
CA GLY A 280 27.16 20.98 -11.39
C GLY A 280 27.05 22.48 -11.71
N VAL A 281 26.72 23.32 -10.72
CA VAL A 281 26.72 24.79 -10.83
C VAL A 281 27.79 25.46 -9.96
N GLY A 282 28.78 24.71 -9.49
CA GLY A 282 29.92 25.21 -8.71
C GLY A 282 29.68 25.39 -7.21
N ILE A 283 28.52 24.99 -6.67
CA ILE A 283 28.24 25.04 -5.23
C ILE A 283 28.68 23.71 -4.61
N LEU A 284 29.85 23.72 -3.98
CA LEU A 284 30.47 22.52 -3.39
C LEU A 284 30.09 22.37 -1.91
N ALA A 285 29.96 21.12 -1.46
CA ALA A 285 29.76 20.70 -0.07
C ALA A 285 30.75 19.59 0.29
N GLU A 286 31.03 19.36 1.58
CA GLU A 286 31.97 18.32 2.04
C GLU A 286 31.54 16.90 1.67
N GLY A 287 30.23 16.66 1.56
CA GLY A 287 29.68 15.32 1.38
C GLY A 287 28.17 15.27 1.49
N ALA A 288 27.62 14.10 1.18
CA ALA A 288 26.27 13.71 1.57
C ALA A 288 26.29 12.89 2.88
N SER A 289 25.20 12.93 3.64
CA SER A 289 24.95 12.08 4.81
C SER A 289 23.45 11.94 5.09
N VAL A 290 23.09 11.09 6.05
CA VAL A 290 21.70 10.86 6.47
C VAL A 290 21.54 11.10 7.95
N GLN A 291 20.39 11.64 8.34
CA GLN A 291 19.93 11.72 9.72
C GLN A 291 18.66 10.88 9.87
N LEU A 292 18.73 9.75 10.59
CA LEU A 292 17.60 8.86 10.85
C LEU A 292 16.97 9.06 12.23
N ASN A 293 17.64 9.74 13.15
CA ASN A 293 17.15 9.98 14.50
C ASN A 293 17.08 11.48 14.77
N PRO A 294 16.13 11.94 15.60
CA PRO A 294 16.14 13.31 16.09
C PRO A 294 17.45 13.54 16.85
N VAL A 295 18.21 14.56 16.46
CA VAL A 295 19.36 15.04 17.23
C VAL A 295 19.08 16.49 17.63
N PRO A 296 19.52 16.94 18.82
CA PRO A 296 19.52 18.37 19.13
C PRO A 296 20.32 19.10 18.05
N SER A 297 19.65 19.88 17.23
CA SER A 297 20.28 20.69 16.19
C SER A 297 20.07 22.17 16.47
N PRO A 298 21.01 23.04 16.06
CA PRO A 298 20.75 24.47 16.01
C PRO A 298 19.46 24.77 15.23
N GLU A 299 18.90 25.96 15.47
CA GLU A 299 17.76 26.45 14.71
C GLU A 299 18.05 26.41 13.21
N ARG A 300 17.11 25.85 12.45
CA ARG A 300 17.24 25.70 11.00
C ARG A 300 16.32 26.70 10.31
N LYS A 301 16.82 27.37 9.28
CA LYS A 301 16.02 28.24 8.43
C LYS A 301 15.55 27.48 7.19
N VAL A 302 14.26 27.60 6.87
CA VAL A 302 13.64 27.00 5.69
C VAL A 302 13.91 27.86 4.46
N LEU A 303 14.44 27.24 3.39
CA LEU A 303 14.69 27.86 2.08
C LEU A 303 13.54 27.62 1.12
N TYR A 304 12.95 26.42 1.16
CA TYR A 304 11.90 26.00 0.25
C TYR A 304 11.05 24.89 0.87
N THR A 305 9.74 24.96 0.64
CA THR A 305 8.80 23.90 1.00
C THR A 305 8.14 23.36 -0.27
N HIS A 306 8.31 22.06 -0.50
CA HIS A 306 7.59 21.30 -1.50
C HIS A 306 6.35 20.67 -0.88
N TYR A 307 5.27 20.54 -1.65
CA TYR A 307 4.06 19.84 -1.24
C TYR A 307 3.69 18.74 -2.25
N SER A 308 3.38 17.55 -1.78
CA SER A 308 2.89 16.39 -2.56
C SER A 308 1.56 16.69 -3.26
N PRO A 309 1.04 15.87 -4.18
CA PRO A 309 -0.39 15.89 -4.52
C PRO A 309 -1.29 15.74 -3.28
N MET A 310 -2.58 16.05 -3.44
CA MET A 310 -3.57 15.85 -2.38
C MET A 310 -3.67 14.37 -1.98
N LEU A 311 -3.96 14.11 -0.71
CA LEU A 311 -4.09 12.76 -0.16
C LEU A 311 -5.13 11.93 -0.90
N SER A 312 -6.22 12.54 -1.37
CA SER A 312 -7.23 11.88 -2.21
C SER A 312 -6.62 11.23 -3.47
N SER A 313 -5.72 11.93 -4.18
CA SER A 313 -5.00 11.37 -5.34
C SER A 313 -4.01 10.27 -4.94
N ILE A 314 -3.33 10.44 -3.80
CA ILE A 314 -2.39 9.44 -3.28
C ILE A 314 -3.13 8.14 -2.90
N VAL A 315 -4.30 8.27 -2.25
CA VAL A 315 -5.19 7.16 -1.91
C VAL A 315 -5.75 6.50 -3.17
N ASN A 316 -6.17 7.29 -4.17
CA ASN A 316 -6.59 6.78 -5.47
C ASN A 316 -5.53 5.85 -6.07
N ARG A 317 -4.30 6.34 -6.20
CA ARG A 317 -3.20 5.52 -6.68
C ARG A 317 -2.97 4.28 -5.82
N THR A 318 -2.93 4.46 -4.49
CA THR A 318 -2.66 3.38 -3.54
C THR A 318 -3.59 2.21 -3.78
N ASN A 319 -4.89 2.46 -3.97
CA ASN A 319 -5.88 1.41 -4.18
C ASN A 319 -5.92 0.89 -5.62
N MET A 320 -5.71 1.76 -6.63
CA MET A 320 -5.70 1.39 -8.05
C MET A 320 -4.51 0.49 -8.42
N GLU A 321 -3.31 0.89 -8.00
CA GLU A 321 -2.04 0.22 -8.32
C GLU A 321 -1.51 -0.64 -7.17
N SER A 322 -2.21 -0.65 -6.02
CA SER A 322 -1.87 -1.46 -4.85
C SER A 322 -0.48 -1.16 -4.25
N VAL A 323 -0.08 0.11 -4.19
CA VAL A 323 1.27 0.54 -3.78
C VAL A 323 1.50 0.40 -2.27
N ASN A 324 2.40 -0.51 -1.86
CA ASN A 324 2.67 -0.79 -0.44
C ASN A 324 3.33 0.39 0.28
N LEU A 325 4.34 1.01 -0.33
CA LEU A 325 5.05 2.16 0.23
C LEU A 325 4.11 3.27 0.70
N TYR A 326 3.06 3.54 -0.08
CA TYR A 326 2.13 4.62 0.21
C TYR A 326 1.31 4.31 1.47
N CYS A 327 0.91 3.05 1.67
CA CYS A 327 0.24 2.63 2.90
C CYS A 327 1.15 2.81 4.12
N GLU A 328 2.40 2.33 4.04
CA GLU A 328 3.32 2.43 5.18
C GLU A 328 3.64 3.90 5.52
N ALA A 329 3.83 4.74 4.51
CA ALA A 329 4.01 6.18 4.70
C ALA A 329 2.78 6.84 5.34
N MET A 330 1.57 6.57 4.84
CA MET A 330 0.32 7.10 5.41
C MET A 330 0.13 6.67 6.87
N VAL A 331 0.35 5.39 7.20
CA VAL A 331 0.20 4.89 8.58
C VAL A 331 1.20 5.58 9.52
N LYS A 332 2.47 5.69 9.13
CA LYS A 332 3.46 6.41 9.94
C LYS A 332 3.15 7.89 10.07
N THR A 333 2.64 8.54 9.02
CA THR A 333 2.19 9.95 9.10
C THR A 333 0.99 10.10 10.02
N ILE A 334 0.02 9.19 10.01
CA ILE A 334 -1.05 9.18 11.02
C ILE A 334 -0.47 9.13 12.42
N GLY A 335 0.50 8.25 12.68
CA GLY A 335 1.17 8.19 13.99
C GLY A 335 1.87 9.50 14.35
N LEU A 336 2.54 10.14 13.39
CA LEU A 336 3.21 11.41 13.59
C LEU A 336 2.21 12.53 13.94
N GLU A 337 1.13 12.68 13.18
CA GLU A 337 0.17 13.78 13.33
C GLU A 337 -0.74 13.57 14.56
N GLN A 338 -1.15 12.33 14.84
CA GLN A 338 -2.13 12.04 15.91
C GLN A 338 -1.49 11.74 17.26
N LYS A 339 -0.26 11.21 17.27
CA LYS A 339 0.44 10.75 18.48
C LYS A 339 1.82 11.37 18.67
N GLY A 340 2.28 12.22 17.74
CA GLY A 340 3.62 12.83 17.80
C GLY A 340 4.76 11.87 17.49
N LYS A 341 4.49 10.63 17.02
CA LYS A 341 5.49 9.58 16.79
C LYS A 341 5.26 8.93 15.42
N GLY A 342 6.20 9.13 14.50
CA GLY A 342 6.13 8.59 13.13
C GLY A 342 6.46 7.10 13.01
N SER A 343 5.75 6.23 13.74
CA SER A 343 5.94 4.77 13.67
C SER A 343 4.67 4.05 13.24
N THR A 344 4.84 2.85 12.68
CA THR A 344 3.71 2.00 12.28
C THR A 344 2.84 1.66 13.49
N GLU A 345 3.44 1.33 14.63
CA GLU A 345 2.76 1.09 15.90
C GLU A 345 1.85 2.26 16.32
N ALA A 346 2.39 3.49 16.35
CA ALA A 346 1.61 4.68 16.73
C ALA A 346 0.49 5.00 15.73
N GLY A 347 0.75 4.76 14.44
CA GLY A 347 -0.26 4.88 13.39
C GLY A 347 -1.41 3.90 13.57
N LEU A 348 -1.09 2.62 13.78
CA LEU A 348 -2.10 1.57 14.01
C LEU A 348 -2.89 1.81 15.29
N GLU A 349 -2.25 2.27 16.37
CA GLU A 349 -2.94 2.63 17.62
C GLU A 349 -3.94 3.78 17.38
N ALA A 350 -3.53 4.84 16.68
CA ALA A 350 -4.42 5.96 16.35
C ALA A 350 -5.58 5.52 15.45
N MET A 351 -5.33 4.66 14.47
CA MET A 351 -6.37 4.08 13.60
C MET A 351 -7.35 3.22 14.40
N GLN A 352 -6.86 2.40 15.32
CA GLN A 352 -7.68 1.57 16.18
C GLN A 352 -8.58 2.43 17.07
N THR A 353 -8.01 3.39 17.80
CA THR A 353 -8.78 4.31 18.66
C THR A 353 -9.90 4.99 17.85
N PHE A 354 -9.58 5.55 16.69
CA PHE A 354 -10.54 6.26 15.86
C PHE A 354 -11.72 5.40 15.39
N TRP A 355 -11.46 4.17 14.96
CA TRP A 355 -12.51 3.30 14.44
C TRP A 355 -13.32 2.60 15.52
N GLU A 356 -12.70 2.26 16.66
CA GLU A 356 -13.41 1.72 17.83
C GLU A 356 -14.41 2.75 18.39
N GLU A 357 -14.04 4.04 18.44
CA GLU A 357 -14.97 5.13 18.80
C GLU A 357 -16.18 5.23 17.85
N LYS A 358 -16.01 4.79 16.59
CA LYS A 358 -17.08 4.69 15.59
C LYS A 358 -17.80 3.33 15.58
N GLY A 359 -17.49 2.45 16.53
CA GLY A 359 -18.14 1.15 16.71
C GLY A 359 -17.58 0.03 15.85
N LEU A 360 -16.37 0.15 15.30
CA LEU A 360 -15.67 -0.95 14.65
C LEU A 360 -15.10 -1.91 15.72
N ASP A 361 -15.47 -3.18 15.65
CA ASP A 361 -14.93 -4.21 16.55
C ASP A 361 -13.58 -4.71 16.05
N TRP A 362 -12.51 -4.43 16.80
CA TRP A 362 -11.15 -4.85 16.47
C TRP A 362 -10.84 -6.32 16.82
N ALA A 363 -11.79 -7.03 17.45
CA ALA A 363 -11.61 -8.42 17.84
C ALA A 363 -11.23 -9.32 16.64
N GLY A 364 -10.26 -10.21 16.87
CA GLY A 364 -9.73 -11.11 15.84
C GLY A 364 -8.81 -10.45 14.81
N CYS A 365 -8.44 -9.17 15.01
CA CYS A 365 -7.44 -8.49 14.19
C CYS A 365 -6.08 -8.43 14.89
N ALA A 366 -5.03 -8.83 14.19
CA ALA A 366 -3.64 -8.57 14.56
C ALA A 366 -2.98 -7.92 13.35
N ILE A 367 -2.76 -6.61 13.41
CA ILE A 367 -2.26 -5.82 12.28
C ILE A 367 -0.86 -5.32 12.65
N VAL A 368 0.09 -5.52 11.76
CA VAL A 368 1.51 -5.20 11.97
C VAL A 368 2.10 -4.29 10.89
N ASP A 369 1.40 -4.11 9.77
CA ASP A 369 1.75 -3.15 8.71
C ASP A 369 0.50 -2.49 8.11
N GLY A 370 0.69 -1.46 7.28
CA GLY A 370 -0.42 -0.76 6.61
C GLY A 370 -0.84 -1.41 5.29
N SER A 371 0.08 -2.10 4.62
CA SER A 371 -0.10 -2.59 3.26
C SER A 371 -0.73 -3.98 3.17
N GLY A 372 -0.62 -4.79 4.23
CA GLY A 372 -1.00 -6.19 4.23
C GLY A 372 0.03 -7.10 3.55
N LEU A 373 1.29 -6.67 3.42
CA LEU A 373 2.37 -7.49 2.86
C LEU A 373 2.80 -8.57 3.85
N SER A 374 2.87 -8.21 5.14
CA SER A 374 3.18 -9.16 6.20
C SER A 374 2.10 -10.25 6.31
N GLU A 375 2.53 -11.51 6.25
CA GLU A 375 1.66 -12.67 6.49
C GLU A 375 1.22 -12.79 7.96
N ALA A 376 1.88 -12.08 8.88
CA ALA A 376 1.48 -12.02 10.28
C ALA A 376 0.22 -11.16 10.49
N ASN A 377 -0.22 -10.40 9.48
CA ASN A 377 -1.49 -9.70 9.54
C ASN A 377 -2.65 -10.69 9.57
N THR A 378 -3.57 -10.50 10.49
CA THR A 378 -4.87 -11.18 10.49
C THR A 378 -5.98 -10.18 10.68
N VAL A 379 -7.09 -10.39 9.97
CA VAL A 379 -8.35 -9.66 10.14
C VAL A 379 -9.50 -10.64 9.96
N THR A 380 -10.72 -10.22 10.29
CA THR A 380 -11.93 -10.97 9.96
C THR A 380 -12.61 -10.34 8.74
N SER A 381 -13.36 -11.14 7.95
CA SER A 381 -14.14 -10.55 6.84
C SER A 381 -15.27 -9.65 7.36
N TYR A 382 -15.79 -9.93 8.56
CA TYR A 382 -16.74 -9.05 9.26
C TYR A 382 -16.12 -7.69 9.58
N PHE A 383 -14.87 -7.64 10.06
CA PHE A 383 -14.15 -6.40 10.35
C PHE A 383 -14.04 -5.52 9.10
N LEU A 384 -13.53 -6.06 7.99
CA LEU A 384 -13.36 -5.28 6.75
C LEU A 384 -14.71 -4.83 6.16
N ALA A 385 -15.74 -5.69 6.16
CA ALA A 385 -17.07 -5.31 5.68
C ALA A 385 -17.70 -4.21 6.56
N SER A 386 -17.50 -4.28 7.88
CA SER A 386 -18.00 -3.29 8.84
C SER A 386 -17.28 -1.94 8.68
N LEU A 387 -15.96 -1.95 8.51
CA LEU A 387 -15.19 -0.75 8.17
C LEU A 387 -15.71 -0.10 6.89
N LEU A 388 -15.89 -0.87 5.81
CA LEU A 388 -16.42 -0.36 4.55
C LEU A 388 -17.82 0.25 4.73
N ARG A 389 -18.68 -0.38 5.53
CA ARG A 389 -19.99 0.18 5.88
C ARG A 389 -19.85 1.50 6.64
N LEU A 390 -18.97 1.58 7.65
CA LEU A 390 -18.73 2.81 8.41
C LEU A 390 -18.21 3.94 7.52
N MET A 391 -17.33 3.62 6.56
CA MET A 391 -16.81 4.58 5.60
C MET A 391 -17.91 5.10 4.65
N ALA A 392 -18.81 4.21 4.20
CA ALA A 392 -19.96 4.59 3.36
C ALA A 392 -21.02 5.45 4.08
N ARG A 393 -20.92 5.56 5.41
CA ARG A 393 -21.78 6.42 6.23
C ARG A 393 -21.09 7.71 6.69
N GLN A 394 -19.85 7.96 6.26
CA GLN A 394 -19.22 9.27 6.47
C GLN A 394 -19.79 10.30 5.50
N GLU A 395 -19.43 11.57 5.69
CA GLU A 395 -19.76 12.65 4.76
C GLU A 395 -19.28 12.34 3.34
N GLU A 396 -20.02 12.82 2.33
CA GLU A 396 -19.71 12.60 0.91
C GLU A 396 -18.31 13.08 0.54
N SER A 397 -17.82 14.16 1.17
CA SER A 397 -16.46 14.70 1.03
C SER A 397 -15.36 13.70 1.41
N LEU A 398 -15.66 12.74 2.30
CA LEU A 398 -14.76 11.66 2.70
C LEU A 398 -15.06 10.35 1.96
N PHE A 399 -16.34 9.98 1.85
CA PHE A 399 -16.73 8.71 1.25
C PHE A 399 -16.40 8.68 -0.24
N ARG A 400 -16.71 9.73 -0.99
CA ARG A 400 -16.51 9.78 -2.44
C ARG A 400 -15.05 9.53 -2.86
N PRO A 401 -14.03 10.26 -2.36
CA PRO A 401 -12.65 9.98 -2.75
C PRO A 401 -12.18 8.57 -2.37
N PHE A 402 -12.67 8.01 -1.25
CA PHE A 402 -12.40 6.62 -0.91
C PHE A 402 -13.08 5.64 -1.88
N TYR A 403 -14.36 5.79 -2.13
CA TYR A 403 -15.15 4.94 -3.03
C TYR A 403 -14.58 4.96 -4.45
N GLU A 404 -14.23 6.14 -4.95
CA GLU A 404 -13.65 6.33 -6.28
C GLU A 404 -12.21 5.81 -6.39
N SER A 405 -11.49 5.68 -5.26
CA SER A 405 -10.14 5.08 -5.21
C SER A 405 -10.14 3.57 -5.45
N LEU A 406 -11.25 2.88 -5.20
CA LEU A 406 -11.34 1.43 -5.37
C LEU A 406 -11.47 1.06 -6.86
N PRO A 407 -10.67 0.09 -7.35
CA PRO A 407 -10.81 -0.43 -8.72
C PRO A 407 -12.24 -0.83 -9.05
N GLU A 408 -12.71 -0.47 -10.25
CA GLU A 408 -14.06 -0.74 -10.73
C GLU A 408 -14.06 -1.95 -11.70
N ALA A 409 -14.98 -2.88 -11.46
CA ALA A 409 -15.14 -4.08 -12.27
C ALA A 409 -15.34 -3.74 -13.76
N GLY A 410 -14.53 -4.36 -14.60
CA GLY A 410 -14.52 -4.21 -16.07
C GLY A 410 -13.93 -2.90 -16.58
N ARG A 411 -13.43 -2.01 -15.71
CA ARG A 411 -13.07 -0.64 -16.10
C ARG A 411 -11.70 -0.16 -15.63
N SER A 412 -11.29 -0.41 -14.39
CA SER A 412 -10.06 0.21 -13.85
C SER A 412 -9.24 -0.68 -12.92
N GLY A 413 -7.97 -0.28 -12.73
CA GLY A 413 -7.01 -0.91 -11.82
C GLY A 413 -6.93 -2.43 -11.95
N SER A 414 -6.80 -3.10 -10.82
CA SER A 414 -6.75 -4.57 -10.75
C SER A 414 -8.03 -5.30 -11.19
N LEU A 415 -9.15 -4.58 -11.36
CA LEU A 415 -10.44 -5.14 -11.79
C LEU A 415 -10.80 -4.83 -13.25
N LYS A 416 -9.91 -4.18 -14.02
CA LYS A 416 -10.18 -3.75 -15.41
C LYS A 416 -10.66 -4.86 -16.34
N ASN A 417 -10.22 -6.10 -16.10
CA ASN A 417 -10.59 -7.27 -16.89
C ASN A 417 -11.49 -8.25 -16.10
N VAL A 418 -11.84 -7.90 -14.86
CA VAL A 418 -12.64 -8.74 -13.96
C VAL A 418 -14.11 -8.42 -14.17
N LEU A 419 -14.94 -9.45 -14.39
CA LEU A 419 -16.40 -9.33 -14.58
C LEU A 419 -16.84 -8.39 -15.73
N LYS A 420 -15.95 -8.14 -16.69
CA LYS A 420 -16.24 -7.37 -17.90
C LYS A 420 -17.30 -8.06 -18.76
N GLY A 421 -18.25 -7.30 -19.30
CA GLY A 421 -19.38 -7.78 -20.09
C GLY A 421 -20.49 -8.44 -19.25
N THR A 422 -20.43 -8.35 -17.92
CA THR A 422 -21.44 -8.90 -17.01
C THR A 422 -22.27 -7.79 -16.36
N VAL A 423 -23.33 -8.16 -15.62
CA VAL A 423 -24.15 -7.18 -14.87
C VAL A 423 -23.41 -6.49 -13.73
N ALA A 424 -22.21 -6.97 -13.34
CA ALA A 424 -21.38 -6.35 -12.32
C ALA A 424 -20.45 -5.26 -12.88
N GLU A 425 -20.28 -5.17 -14.21
CA GLU A 425 -19.46 -4.13 -14.83
C GLU A 425 -19.98 -2.73 -14.46
N GLY A 426 -19.12 -1.90 -13.89
CA GLY A 426 -19.50 -0.57 -13.40
C GLY A 426 -20.43 -0.54 -12.17
N ARG A 427 -20.73 -1.70 -11.57
CA ARG A 427 -21.60 -1.83 -10.38
C ARG A 427 -20.90 -2.45 -9.18
N LEU A 428 -19.61 -2.74 -9.30
CA LEU A 428 -18.77 -3.28 -8.23
C LEU A 428 -17.43 -2.58 -8.22
N ARG A 429 -17.02 -2.15 -7.02
CA ARG A 429 -15.70 -1.57 -6.76
C ARG A 429 -15.06 -2.28 -5.59
N ALA A 430 -13.83 -2.78 -5.77
CA ALA A 430 -13.17 -3.50 -4.70
C ALA A 430 -11.65 -3.43 -4.78
N LYS A 431 -11.02 -3.43 -3.60
CA LYS A 431 -9.61 -3.72 -3.49
C LYS A 431 -9.42 -5.23 -3.61
N SER A 432 -8.46 -5.62 -4.46
CA SER A 432 -7.97 -7.00 -4.56
C SER A 432 -6.76 -7.24 -3.65
N GLY A 433 -6.61 -8.47 -3.19
CA GLY A 433 -5.50 -8.93 -2.37
C GLY A 433 -4.91 -10.23 -2.91
N THR A 434 -3.59 -10.31 -2.96
CA THR A 434 -2.85 -11.52 -3.39
C THR A 434 -1.54 -11.61 -2.60
N LEU A 435 -1.35 -12.75 -1.95
CA LEU A 435 -0.07 -13.28 -1.48
C LEU A 435 -0.01 -14.76 -1.91
N GLU A 436 1.07 -15.45 -1.58
CA GLU A 436 1.16 -16.90 -1.75
C GLU A 436 -0.02 -17.57 -1.04
N ARG A 437 -0.81 -18.37 -1.78
CA ARG A 437 -2.01 -19.06 -1.27
C ARG A 437 -3.08 -18.17 -0.61
N VAL A 438 -3.06 -16.85 -0.85
CA VAL A 438 -4.09 -15.90 -0.39
C VAL A 438 -4.73 -15.20 -1.58
N ARG A 439 -6.06 -15.13 -1.60
CA ARG A 439 -6.84 -14.33 -2.56
C ARG A 439 -7.96 -13.63 -1.83
N ALA A 440 -8.13 -12.33 -2.07
CA ALA A 440 -9.11 -11.55 -1.34
C ALA A 440 -9.72 -10.43 -2.20
N TYR A 441 -10.97 -10.08 -1.90
CA TYR A 441 -11.70 -8.93 -2.44
C TYR A 441 -12.55 -8.27 -1.36
N SER A 442 -12.37 -6.97 -1.15
CA SER A 442 -13.18 -6.18 -0.20
C SER A 442 -13.56 -4.87 -0.84
N GLY A 443 -14.84 -4.50 -0.74
CA GLY A 443 -15.35 -3.27 -1.32
C GLY A 443 -16.87 -3.20 -1.33
N TYR A 444 -17.41 -2.61 -2.39
CA TYR A 444 -18.83 -2.35 -2.53
C TYR A 444 -19.41 -2.96 -3.79
N ALA A 445 -20.66 -3.40 -3.71
CA ALA A 445 -21.45 -3.87 -4.84
C ALA A 445 -22.83 -3.20 -4.82
N THR A 446 -23.31 -2.73 -5.96
CA THR A 446 -24.68 -2.25 -6.11
C THR A 446 -25.58 -3.41 -6.51
N ALA A 447 -26.45 -3.85 -5.60
CA ALA A 447 -27.44 -4.91 -5.81
C ALA A 447 -28.45 -4.54 -6.92
N HIS A 448 -29.17 -5.53 -7.46
CA HIS A 448 -30.15 -5.28 -8.54
C HIS A 448 -31.25 -4.29 -8.14
N ASN A 449 -31.64 -4.28 -6.87
CA ASN A 449 -32.61 -3.33 -6.31
C ASN A 449 -32.02 -1.94 -6.01
N GLY A 450 -30.78 -1.66 -6.39
CA GLY A 450 -30.09 -0.38 -6.19
C GLY A 450 -29.45 -0.20 -4.83
N LYS A 451 -29.63 -1.14 -3.88
CA LYS A 451 -28.99 -1.05 -2.56
C LYS A 451 -27.47 -1.22 -2.66
N LEU A 452 -26.74 -0.47 -1.85
CA LEU A 452 -25.29 -0.59 -1.73
C LEU A 452 -24.96 -1.66 -0.70
N LEU A 453 -24.13 -2.61 -1.10
CA LEU A 453 -23.62 -3.67 -0.25
C LEU A 453 -22.15 -3.40 0.06
N ALA A 454 -21.73 -3.60 1.32
CA ALA A 454 -20.34 -3.68 1.71
C ALA A 454 -19.97 -5.16 1.89
N PHE A 455 -18.85 -5.59 1.30
CA PHE A 455 -18.47 -7.00 1.33
C PHE A 455 -16.98 -7.20 1.58
N SER A 456 -16.65 -8.39 2.09
CA SER A 456 -15.29 -8.90 2.18
C SER A 456 -15.29 -10.41 1.95
N ILE A 457 -14.45 -10.88 1.03
CA ILE A 457 -14.27 -12.27 0.63
C ILE A 457 -12.78 -12.56 0.72
N ILE A 458 -12.36 -13.47 1.60
CA ILE A 458 -10.96 -13.82 1.82
C ILE A 458 -10.81 -15.34 1.76
N ALA A 459 -9.96 -15.82 0.86
CA ALA A 459 -9.55 -17.21 0.75
C ALA A 459 -8.08 -17.36 1.16
N ASN A 460 -7.79 -18.25 2.08
CA ASN A 460 -6.43 -18.61 2.49
C ASN A 460 -6.21 -20.11 2.31
N ASN A 461 -4.98 -20.51 1.99
CA ASN A 461 -4.56 -21.91 1.97
C ASN A 461 -5.45 -22.82 1.11
N TYR A 462 -6.03 -22.26 0.04
CA TYR A 462 -6.83 -23.01 -0.92
C TYR A 462 -6.01 -24.03 -1.72
N GLU A 463 -6.70 -24.98 -2.33
CA GLU A 463 -6.13 -25.94 -3.27
C GLU A 463 -6.32 -25.48 -4.73
N GLY A 464 -5.38 -25.88 -5.59
CA GLY A 464 -5.39 -25.51 -7.00
C GLY A 464 -4.72 -24.17 -7.29
N SER A 465 -4.84 -23.69 -8.54
CA SER A 465 -4.16 -22.48 -8.99
C SER A 465 -4.87 -21.21 -8.52
N GLY A 466 -4.11 -20.15 -8.23
CA GLY A 466 -4.69 -18.86 -7.85
C GLY A 466 -5.62 -18.25 -8.90
N GLY A 467 -5.42 -18.58 -10.18
CA GLY A 467 -6.33 -18.19 -11.27
C GLY A 467 -7.70 -18.88 -11.19
N ALA A 468 -7.74 -20.17 -10.83
CA ALA A 468 -8.99 -20.90 -10.65
C ALA A 468 -9.78 -20.37 -9.44
N ILE A 469 -9.09 -20.09 -8.32
CA ILE A 469 -9.75 -19.49 -7.15
C ILE A 469 -10.27 -18.10 -7.46
N ARG A 470 -9.49 -17.28 -8.16
CA ARG A 470 -9.94 -15.98 -8.61
C ARG A 470 -11.29 -16.06 -9.33
N GLN A 471 -11.43 -16.95 -10.32
CA GLN A 471 -12.69 -17.14 -11.05
C GLN A 471 -13.86 -17.54 -10.13
N LYS A 472 -13.62 -18.40 -9.13
CA LYS A 472 -14.64 -18.80 -8.16
C LYS A 472 -15.09 -17.62 -7.28
N LEU A 473 -14.16 -16.77 -6.81
CA LEU A 473 -14.51 -15.57 -6.04
C LEU A 473 -15.23 -14.53 -6.90
N GLU A 474 -14.82 -14.37 -8.17
CA GLU A 474 -15.49 -13.50 -9.14
C GLU A 474 -16.95 -13.92 -9.38
N GLN A 475 -17.25 -15.22 -9.44
CA GLN A 475 -18.63 -15.70 -9.53
C GLN A 475 -19.47 -15.27 -8.32
N LEU A 476 -18.94 -15.35 -7.10
CA LEU A 476 -19.66 -14.84 -5.92
C LEU A 476 -19.87 -13.32 -6.01
N MET A 477 -18.86 -12.56 -6.43
CA MET A 477 -18.98 -11.11 -6.64
C MET A 477 -20.05 -10.77 -7.68
N LEU A 478 -20.18 -11.55 -8.76
CA LEU A 478 -21.22 -11.39 -9.76
C LEU A 478 -22.63 -11.60 -9.17
N GLU A 479 -22.79 -12.58 -8.28
CA GLU A 479 -24.07 -12.82 -7.58
C GLU A 479 -24.48 -11.67 -6.65
N LEU A 480 -23.52 -10.87 -6.16
CA LEU A 480 -23.84 -9.67 -5.36
C LEU A 480 -24.55 -8.58 -6.18
N CYS A 481 -24.33 -8.52 -7.49
CA CYS A 481 -24.92 -7.52 -8.38
C CYS A 481 -26.16 -8.01 -9.15
N ARG A 482 -26.28 -9.33 -9.33
CA ARG A 482 -27.42 -9.98 -10.02
C ARG A 482 -28.71 -9.91 -9.23
N ASN A 483 -28.60 -9.96 -7.91
CA ASN A 483 -29.71 -10.06 -6.97
C ASN A 483 -29.87 -8.75 -6.20
#